data_AF-A0A5E3XJH0-F1
#
_entry.id   AF-A0A5E3XJH0-F1
#
_cell.length_a   1.000
_cell.length_b   1.000
_cell.length_c   1.000
_cell.angle_alpha   90.00
_cell.angle_beta   90.00
_cell.angle_gamma   90.00
#
_symmetry.space_group_name_H-M   'P 1'
#
loop_
_entity.id
_entity.type
_entity.pdbx_description
1 polymer ?
#
loop_
_entity_poly.entity_id
_entity_poly.type
_entity_poly.pdbx_seq_one_letter_code
_entity_poly.pdbx_strand_id
1 'polypeptide(L)'
;MPSKKNNKKKSAAQKAAAAAAAAENGNGAEASVNNVNGDGSEKSDDEAPPPLAPVDPEVEGERLKEQGNEAFKSKRYGEAVDLYTKAINLRPQEPAYLTNRAAAYMALKRFRPALEDCQAASNLQSSSPQPKTLARLARCQLALGQSGAALSTIRATLDLDASNAQAAQLKAKADELDGHLRNFEGAKERKDWPMARIALDKCFQGIEGEGSEVPAEWRVSRVELELARGNLDAAETAANDAMRLQPNSPDALTLRGTVLFLAGRLPQAAQHAQNAARLDPGHAPAQRLRKRVRDVERLKEEGNNAFKSSRLEEAVEKYGEAIDRIGDKEEEAKGGVIRATLLSNRATTLVKLDRHEEALTDVDAALTLSPNNWKALRTRARINLHLEKYDAAVADFKNAQERADFEGAPDADVRSLSSEIKKAEAALKRSKTKDYYKILGIPRDANETDIKKGYRRESLKHHPDKGGDEEKFKLVVEAHAVLSDPRRRERYDLGEDEDGLNDGGMGGMGGMGGMSQADIANLFASFGGGGGGGFPGGGPFGGGGGGGFGGRGGGFHFHSGGSRGFGGF
;
A
#
# COMPACT_ATOMS: atom_id res chain seq x y z
N MET A 1 4.45 39.10 2.56
CA MET A 1 3.36 39.69 1.73
C MET A 1 3.57 39.31 0.28
N PRO A 2 2.72 38.44 -0.29
CA PRO A 2 1.95 38.84 -1.49
C PRO A 2 0.54 38.18 -1.54
N SER A 3 -0.55 38.95 -1.53
CA SER A 3 -1.92 38.41 -1.76
C SER A 3 -2.91 39.48 -2.27
N LYS A 4 -2.65 40.05 -3.45
CA LYS A 4 -3.66 40.91 -4.12
C LYS A 4 -3.89 40.61 -5.61
N LYS A 5 -3.14 39.70 -6.24
CA LYS A 5 -3.34 39.33 -7.66
C LYS A 5 -4.28 38.13 -7.90
N ASN A 6 -4.57 37.30 -6.89
CA ASN A 6 -5.44 36.12 -7.08
C ASN A 6 -6.95 36.39 -6.96
N ASN A 7 -7.38 37.46 -6.28
CA ASN A 7 -8.81 37.76 -6.13
C ASN A 7 -9.48 38.37 -7.38
N LYS A 8 -8.71 38.97 -8.30
CA LYS A 8 -9.28 39.51 -9.56
C LYS A 8 -9.60 38.44 -10.62
N LYS A 9 -8.95 37.27 -10.57
CA LYS A 9 -9.23 36.18 -11.53
C LYS A 9 -10.43 35.31 -11.16
N LYS A 10 -10.77 35.17 -9.86
CA LYS A 10 -11.98 34.45 -9.42
C LYS A 10 -13.29 35.20 -9.70
N SER A 11 -13.30 36.54 -9.61
CA SER A 11 -14.54 37.31 -9.83
C SER A 11 -14.94 37.45 -11.32
N ALA A 12 -14.00 37.25 -12.25
CA ALA A 12 -14.29 37.25 -13.69
C ALA A 12 -14.91 35.91 -14.15
N ALA A 13 -14.50 34.79 -13.56
CA ALA A 13 -15.03 33.46 -13.90
C ALA A 13 -16.47 33.25 -13.38
N GLN A 14 -16.83 33.82 -12.23
CA GLN A 14 -18.21 33.76 -11.71
C GLN A 14 -19.20 34.65 -12.47
N LYS A 15 -18.74 35.74 -13.12
CA LYS A 15 -19.61 36.59 -13.97
C LYS A 15 -19.88 35.98 -15.35
N ALA A 16 -19.00 35.14 -15.87
CA ALA A 16 -19.21 34.43 -17.14
C ALA A 16 -20.18 33.24 -17.00
N ALA A 17 -20.18 32.56 -15.84
CA ALA A 17 -21.08 31.43 -15.59
C ALA A 17 -22.54 31.87 -15.37
N ALA A 18 -22.78 33.08 -14.84
CA ALA A 18 -24.14 33.62 -14.66
C ALA A 18 -24.79 34.12 -15.96
N ALA A 19 -24.00 34.37 -17.02
CA ALA A 19 -24.52 34.81 -18.32
C ALA A 19 -24.93 33.64 -19.24
N ALA A 20 -24.43 32.43 -18.99
CA ALA A 20 -24.78 31.23 -19.76
C ALA A 20 -26.05 30.52 -19.26
N ALA A 21 -26.46 30.75 -18.01
CA ALA A 21 -27.62 30.11 -17.40
C ALA A 21 -28.96 30.89 -17.58
N ALA A 22 -28.95 32.02 -18.27
CA ALA A 22 -30.14 32.87 -18.49
C ALA A 22 -30.69 32.81 -19.93
N ALA A 23 -30.15 31.95 -20.80
CA ALA A 23 -30.58 31.81 -22.20
C ALA A 23 -31.55 30.64 -22.45
N GLU A 24 -31.85 29.83 -21.43
CA GLU A 24 -32.84 28.75 -21.49
C GLU A 24 -33.99 29.05 -20.52
N ASN A 25 -34.91 29.94 -20.91
CA ASN A 25 -36.32 29.96 -20.48
C ASN A 25 -36.96 31.29 -20.91
N GLY A 26 -37.98 31.24 -21.76
CA GLY A 26 -38.79 32.42 -22.04
C GLY A 26 -39.55 32.36 -23.35
N ASN A 27 -40.54 31.46 -23.43
CA ASN A 27 -41.62 31.53 -24.41
C ASN A 27 -42.76 32.37 -23.79
N GLY A 28 -43.28 33.39 -24.49
CA GLY A 28 -44.45 34.15 -24.01
C GLY A 28 -44.67 35.54 -24.62
N ALA A 29 -45.50 35.57 -25.67
CA ALA A 29 -46.59 36.51 -25.98
C ALA A 29 -46.46 38.06 -25.84
N GLU A 30 -46.89 38.70 -26.93
CA GLU A 30 -47.74 39.90 -27.07
C GLU A 30 -47.21 41.35 -26.93
N ALA A 31 -47.27 42.02 -28.09
CA ALA A 31 -47.83 43.35 -28.37
C ALA A 31 -47.40 44.58 -27.55
N SER A 32 -46.81 45.58 -28.23
CA SER A 32 -47.52 46.81 -28.63
C SER A 32 -46.56 47.92 -29.08
N VAL A 33 -46.79 48.38 -30.32
CA VAL A 33 -46.79 49.77 -30.81
C VAL A 33 -45.80 50.76 -30.18
N ASN A 34 -44.82 51.23 -30.98
CA ASN A 34 -44.67 52.68 -31.15
C ASN A 34 -44.02 53.06 -32.48
N ASN A 35 -44.61 54.12 -33.02
CA ASN A 35 -44.52 54.65 -34.37
C ASN A 35 -43.50 55.81 -34.40
N VAL A 36 -42.55 55.82 -35.34
CA VAL A 36 -41.90 57.06 -35.81
C VAL A 36 -41.66 56.95 -37.31
N ASN A 37 -42.32 57.86 -38.04
CA ASN A 37 -42.24 58.07 -39.48
C ASN A 37 -40.83 58.48 -39.94
N GLY A 38 -40.43 57.97 -41.10
CA GLY A 38 -39.33 58.47 -41.93
C GLY A 38 -39.57 58.04 -43.37
N ASP A 39 -40.12 58.97 -44.15
CA ASP A 39 -40.47 58.89 -45.58
C ASP A 39 -39.23 58.62 -46.47
N GLY A 40 -39.41 57.79 -47.49
CA GLY A 40 -38.35 57.32 -48.38
C GLY A 40 -38.84 56.20 -49.29
N SER A 41 -39.61 56.57 -50.30
CA SER A 41 -40.21 55.68 -51.29
C SER A 41 -39.23 55.27 -52.39
N GLU A 42 -38.75 54.02 -52.34
CA GLU A 42 -38.31 53.29 -53.53
C GLU A 42 -38.89 51.87 -53.48
N LYS A 43 -39.90 51.64 -54.33
CA LYS A 43 -40.48 50.32 -54.58
C LYS A 43 -39.45 49.48 -55.33
N SER A 44 -38.83 48.54 -54.63
CA SER A 44 -38.30 47.33 -55.24
C SER A 44 -39.21 46.18 -54.80
N ASP A 45 -39.79 45.50 -55.77
CA ASP A 45 -40.64 44.34 -55.56
C ASP A 45 -39.74 43.19 -55.08
N ASP A 46 -39.57 43.05 -53.75
CA ASP A 46 -39.03 41.83 -53.14
C ASP A 46 -40.10 40.74 -53.19
N GLU A 47 -40.19 40.09 -54.35
CA GLU A 47 -40.86 38.82 -54.52
C GLU A 47 -40.19 37.79 -53.59
N ALA A 48 -40.90 37.39 -52.54
CA ALA A 48 -40.44 36.31 -51.66
C ALA A 48 -40.05 35.10 -52.53
N PRO A 49 -38.86 34.49 -52.34
CA PRO A 49 -38.45 33.36 -53.16
C PRO A 49 -39.53 32.28 -53.05
N PRO A 50 -39.97 31.68 -54.17
CA PRO A 50 -41.04 30.69 -54.15
C PRO A 50 -40.66 29.57 -53.19
N PRO A 51 -41.64 28.98 -52.46
CA PRO A 51 -41.37 27.85 -51.58
C PRO A 51 -40.63 26.78 -52.39
N LEU A 52 -39.39 26.47 -51.97
CA LEU A 52 -38.54 25.48 -52.60
C LEU A 52 -39.37 24.21 -52.83
N ALA A 53 -39.47 23.78 -54.08
CA ALA A 53 -40.11 22.52 -54.44
C ALA A 53 -39.56 21.41 -53.52
N PRO A 54 -40.38 20.43 -53.08
CA PRO A 54 -39.91 19.35 -52.22
C PRO A 54 -38.75 18.66 -52.93
N VAL A 55 -37.53 18.92 -52.43
CA VAL A 55 -36.32 18.35 -52.99
C VAL A 55 -36.39 16.86 -52.73
N ASP A 56 -36.25 16.06 -53.79
CA ASP A 56 -36.23 14.62 -53.68
C ASP A 56 -35.22 14.20 -52.59
N PRO A 57 -35.65 13.48 -51.53
CA PRO A 57 -34.78 13.03 -50.46
C PRO A 57 -33.56 12.24 -50.95
N GLU A 58 -33.66 11.60 -52.11
CA GLU A 58 -32.53 10.94 -52.77
C GLU A 58 -31.49 11.93 -53.27
N VAL A 59 -31.90 12.93 -54.05
CA VAL A 59 -30.99 13.95 -54.62
C VAL A 59 -30.34 14.78 -53.52
N GLU A 60 -31.12 15.19 -52.51
CA GLU A 60 -30.59 15.97 -51.40
C GLU A 60 -29.65 15.14 -50.51
N GLY A 61 -29.97 13.85 -50.28
CA GLY A 61 -29.10 12.95 -49.53
C GLY A 61 -27.73 12.76 -50.20
N GLU A 62 -27.71 12.57 -51.52
CA GLU A 62 -26.48 12.44 -52.29
C GLU A 62 -25.67 13.74 -52.27
N ARG A 63 -26.32 14.89 -52.47
CA ARG A 63 -25.68 16.22 -52.36
C ARG A 63 -25.01 16.43 -51.00
N LEU A 64 -25.70 16.09 -49.91
CA LEU A 64 -25.16 16.19 -48.54
C LEU A 64 -23.99 15.22 -48.32
N LYS A 65 -24.05 14.02 -48.89
CA LYS A 65 -22.94 13.06 -48.88
C LYS A 65 -21.72 13.59 -49.65
N GLU A 66 -21.90 14.20 -50.82
CA GLU A 66 -20.81 14.84 -51.57
C GLU A 66 -20.16 15.98 -50.76
N GLN A 67 -20.97 16.88 -50.17
CA GLN A 67 -20.47 17.95 -49.29
C GLN A 67 -19.71 17.37 -48.09
N GLY A 68 -20.23 16.30 -47.49
CA GLY A 68 -19.57 15.58 -46.40
C GLY A 68 -18.21 14.99 -46.84
N ASN A 69 -18.13 14.46 -48.07
CA ASN A 69 -16.88 13.95 -48.64
C ASN A 69 -15.85 15.07 -48.85
N GLU A 70 -16.28 16.26 -49.29
CA GLU A 70 -15.40 17.44 -49.43
C GLU A 70 -14.90 17.94 -48.08
N ALA A 71 -15.79 18.04 -47.08
CA ALA A 71 -15.43 18.38 -45.71
C ALA A 71 -14.43 17.36 -45.13
N PHE A 72 -14.65 16.07 -45.37
CA PHE A 72 -13.75 14.98 -44.97
C PHE A 72 -12.36 15.10 -45.62
N LYS A 73 -12.30 15.33 -46.93
CA LYS A 73 -11.03 15.57 -47.65
C LYS A 73 -10.29 16.80 -47.12
N SER A 74 -11.05 17.83 -46.72
CA SER A 74 -10.53 19.05 -46.10
C SER A 74 -10.14 18.87 -44.63
N LYS A 75 -10.19 17.64 -44.09
CA LYS A 75 -9.94 17.31 -42.67
C LYS A 75 -10.89 18.00 -41.67
N ARG A 76 -12.01 18.57 -42.16
CA ARG A 76 -13.09 19.14 -41.34
C ARG A 76 -14.03 18.02 -40.91
N TYR A 77 -13.54 17.11 -40.08
CA TYR A 77 -14.25 15.87 -39.75
C TYR A 77 -15.54 16.10 -38.95
N GLY A 78 -15.60 17.13 -38.09
CA GLY A 78 -16.82 17.49 -37.37
C GLY A 78 -17.96 17.90 -38.32
N GLU A 79 -17.66 18.81 -39.25
CA GLU A 79 -18.61 19.23 -40.29
C GLU A 79 -19.02 18.05 -41.20
N ALA A 80 -18.08 17.17 -41.53
CA ALA A 80 -18.41 15.94 -42.27
C ALA A 80 -19.40 15.04 -41.50
N VAL A 81 -19.22 14.87 -40.18
CA VAL A 81 -20.17 14.13 -39.33
C VAL A 81 -21.57 14.75 -39.39
N ASP A 82 -21.67 16.07 -39.32
CA ASP A 82 -22.95 16.77 -39.35
C ASP A 82 -23.66 16.59 -40.70
N LEU A 83 -22.92 16.73 -41.80
CA LEU A 83 -23.44 16.57 -43.16
C LEU A 83 -23.90 15.13 -43.43
N TYR A 84 -23.12 14.12 -43.04
CA TYR A 84 -23.57 12.73 -43.14
C TYR A 84 -24.75 12.42 -42.24
N THR A 85 -24.82 13.02 -41.05
CA THR A 85 -25.98 12.85 -40.15
C THR A 85 -27.25 13.40 -40.79
N LYS A 86 -27.19 14.55 -41.46
CA LYS A 86 -28.31 15.08 -42.26
C LYS A 86 -28.70 14.10 -43.38
N ALA A 87 -27.73 13.55 -44.11
CA ALA A 87 -27.99 12.56 -45.16
C ALA A 87 -28.66 11.28 -44.61
N ILE A 88 -28.21 10.77 -43.45
CA ILE A 88 -28.79 9.61 -42.77
C ILE A 88 -30.23 9.88 -42.32
N ASN A 89 -30.53 11.09 -41.82
CA ASN A 89 -31.88 11.45 -41.42
C ASN A 89 -32.86 11.46 -42.62
N LEU A 90 -32.38 11.82 -43.82
CA LEU A 90 -33.18 11.76 -45.04
C LEU A 90 -33.35 10.32 -45.53
N ARG A 91 -32.28 9.51 -45.52
CA ARG A 91 -32.32 8.10 -45.91
C ARG A 91 -31.58 7.21 -44.91
N PRO A 92 -32.29 6.69 -43.89
CA PRO A 92 -31.69 5.85 -42.85
C PRO A 92 -31.20 4.48 -43.35
N GLN A 93 -31.75 4.03 -44.49
CA GLN A 93 -31.47 2.72 -45.08
C GLN A 93 -30.29 2.72 -46.05
N GLU A 94 -29.59 3.85 -46.23
CA GLU A 94 -28.45 3.96 -47.13
C GLU A 94 -27.13 3.67 -46.41
N PRO A 95 -26.47 2.51 -46.66
CA PRO A 95 -25.26 2.13 -45.94
C PRO A 95 -24.07 3.04 -46.22
N ALA A 96 -23.99 3.66 -47.40
CA ALA A 96 -22.87 4.53 -47.75
C ALA A 96 -22.74 5.73 -46.80
N TYR A 97 -23.87 6.30 -46.35
CA TYR A 97 -23.86 7.45 -45.46
C TYR A 97 -23.34 7.07 -44.06
N LEU A 98 -23.79 5.93 -43.53
CA LEU A 98 -23.32 5.36 -42.27
C LEU A 98 -21.82 5.07 -42.32
N THR A 99 -21.35 4.38 -43.37
CA THR A 99 -19.92 4.04 -43.47
C THR A 99 -19.03 5.27 -43.60
N ASN A 100 -19.48 6.33 -44.28
CA ASN A 100 -18.74 7.57 -44.43
C ASN A 100 -18.73 8.39 -43.12
N ARG A 101 -19.84 8.42 -42.39
CA ARG A 101 -19.88 9.00 -41.04
C ARG A 101 -18.97 8.26 -40.07
N ALA A 102 -18.96 6.93 -40.12
CA ALA A 102 -18.02 6.11 -39.35
C ALA A 102 -16.57 6.48 -39.66
N ALA A 103 -16.22 6.74 -40.93
CA ALA A 103 -14.89 7.19 -41.31
C ALA A 103 -14.52 8.55 -40.68
N ALA A 104 -15.45 9.50 -40.66
CA ALA A 104 -15.28 10.78 -39.99
C ALA A 104 -15.11 10.62 -38.47
N TYR A 105 -15.90 9.74 -37.83
CA TYR A 105 -15.73 9.41 -36.41
C TYR A 105 -14.39 8.75 -36.10
N MET A 106 -13.92 7.81 -36.93
CA MET A 106 -12.59 7.21 -36.78
C MET A 106 -11.46 8.24 -36.89
N ALA A 107 -11.57 9.20 -37.82
CA ALA A 107 -10.61 10.29 -37.95
C ALA A 107 -10.57 11.20 -36.71
N LEU A 108 -11.71 11.34 -36.02
CA LEU A 108 -11.83 12.02 -34.72
C LEU A 108 -11.49 11.14 -33.51
N LYS A 109 -11.02 9.90 -33.71
CA LYS A 109 -10.76 8.91 -32.65
C LYS A 109 -11.98 8.53 -31.81
N ARG A 110 -13.19 8.78 -32.32
CA ARG A 110 -14.46 8.41 -31.69
C ARG A 110 -14.88 7.02 -32.16
N PHE A 111 -14.19 5.99 -31.69
CA PHE A 111 -14.38 4.62 -32.19
C PHE A 111 -15.70 3.96 -31.78
N ARG A 112 -16.29 4.33 -30.62
CA ARG A 112 -17.62 3.81 -30.21
C ARG A 112 -18.75 4.16 -31.19
N PRO A 113 -19.03 5.44 -31.50
CA PRO A 113 -20.06 5.76 -32.49
C PRO A 113 -19.70 5.29 -33.91
N ALA A 114 -18.41 5.20 -34.25
CA ALA A 114 -17.98 4.60 -35.51
C ALA A 114 -18.31 3.11 -35.60
N LEU A 115 -18.17 2.37 -34.49
CA LEU A 115 -18.52 0.95 -34.40
C LEU A 115 -20.02 0.75 -34.66
N GLU A 116 -20.88 1.55 -34.01
CA GLU A 116 -22.33 1.51 -34.17
C GLU A 116 -22.74 1.74 -35.63
N ASP A 117 -22.19 2.78 -36.27
CA ASP A 117 -22.44 3.08 -37.68
C ASP A 117 -21.99 1.93 -38.61
N CYS A 118 -20.83 1.32 -38.34
CA CYS A 118 -20.33 0.20 -39.12
C CYS A 118 -21.18 -1.06 -38.94
N GLN A 119 -21.66 -1.34 -37.72
CA GLN A 119 -22.56 -2.46 -37.44
C GLN A 119 -23.92 -2.26 -38.13
N ALA A 120 -24.49 -1.05 -38.04
CA ALA A 120 -25.73 -0.71 -38.73
C ALA A 120 -25.59 -0.88 -40.26
N ALA A 121 -24.51 -0.34 -40.85
CA ALA A 121 -24.23 -0.51 -42.28
C ALA A 121 -24.04 -1.98 -42.67
N SER A 122 -23.32 -2.76 -41.85
CA SER A 122 -23.10 -4.19 -42.10
C SER A 122 -24.41 -4.99 -42.06
N ASN A 123 -25.35 -4.62 -41.20
CA ASN A 123 -26.66 -5.26 -41.11
C ASN A 123 -27.51 -4.99 -42.36
N LEU A 124 -27.52 -3.73 -42.84
CA LEU A 124 -28.19 -3.35 -44.08
C LEU A 124 -27.58 -4.04 -45.31
N GLN A 125 -26.27 -4.32 -45.25
CA GLN A 125 -25.52 -5.01 -46.30
C GLN A 125 -25.47 -6.53 -46.10
N SER A 126 -26.26 -7.11 -45.19
CA SER A 126 -26.20 -8.56 -44.89
C SER A 126 -26.45 -9.45 -46.12
N SER A 127 -27.27 -9.00 -47.07
CA SER A 127 -27.53 -9.68 -48.34
C SER A 127 -26.40 -9.51 -49.38
N SER A 128 -25.58 -8.46 -49.26
CA SER A 128 -24.45 -8.17 -50.14
C SER A 128 -23.32 -7.47 -49.35
N PRO A 129 -22.54 -8.24 -48.58
CA PRO A 129 -21.53 -7.68 -47.68
C PRO A 129 -20.45 -6.91 -48.44
N GLN A 130 -20.06 -5.74 -47.92
CA GLN A 130 -19.07 -4.88 -48.55
C GLN A 130 -17.73 -4.92 -47.81
N PRO A 131 -16.59 -5.26 -48.47
CA PRO A 131 -15.27 -5.31 -47.84
C PRO A 131 -14.87 -4.00 -47.15
N LYS A 132 -15.25 -2.85 -47.72
CA LYS A 132 -14.99 -1.52 -47.15
C LYS A 132 -15.68 -1.32 -45.80
N THR A 133 -16.92 -1.78 -45.65
CA THR A 133 -17.67 -1.70 -44.38
C THR A 133 -17.04 -2.61 -43.34
N LEU A 134 -16.75 -3.85 -43.72
CA LEU A 134 -16.14 -4.84 -42.82
C LEU A 134 -14.73 -4.44 -42.37
N ALA A 135 -13.89 -3.90 -43.27
CA ALA A 135 -12.57 -3.39 -42.89
C ALA A 135 -12.65 -2.24 -41.87
N ARG A 136 -13.64 -1.34 -42.02
CA ARG A 136 -13.90 -0.24 -41.06
C ARG A 136 -14.44 -0.77 -39.73
N LEU A 137 -15.35 -1.75 -39.78
CA LEU A 137 -15.88 -2.45 -38.61
C LEU A 137 -14.76 -3.11 -37.80
N ALA A 138 -13.90 -3.89 -38.46
CA ALA A 138 -12.74 -4.53 -37.86
C ALA A 138 -11.80 -3.54 -37.19
N ARG A 139 -11.54 -2.39 -37.84
CA ARG A 139 -10.72 -1.33 -37.27
C ARG A 139 -11.31 -0.75 -35.99
N CYS A 140 -12.62 -0.52 -35.97
CA CYS A 140 -13.31 -0.01 -34.77
C CYS A 140 -13.29 -1.04 -33.63
N GLN A 141 -13.55 -2.31 -33.94
CA GLN A 141 -13.47 -3.41 -32.98
C GLN A 141 -12.07 -3.50 -32.35
N LEU A 142 -11.01 -3.47 -33.18
CA LEU A 142 -9.62 -3.50 -32.70
C LEU A 142 -9.30 -2.30 -31.81
N ALA A 143 -9.66 -1.09 -32.24
CA ALA A 143 -9.41 0.13 -31.47
C ALA A 143 -10.16 0.15 -30.12
N LEU A 144 -11.22 -0.63 -29.97
CA LEU A 144 -11.98 -0.79 -28.73
C LEU A 144 -11.53 -2.01 -27.90
N GLY A 145 -10.45 -2.69 -28.29
CA GLY A 145 -9.91 -3.85 -27.59
C GLY A 145 -10.61 -5.18 -27.88
N GLN A 146 -11.52 -5.22 -28.85
CA GLN A 146 -12.28 -6.41 -29.22
C GLN A 146 -11.52 -7.25 -30.27
N SER A 147 -10.33 -7.75 -29.91
CA SER A 147 -9.42 -8.46 -30.83
C SER A 147 -10.06 -9.68 -31.49
N GLY A 148 -10.77 -10.52 -30.72
CA GLY A 148 -11.41 -11.72 -31.24
C GLY A 148 -12.50 -11.40 -32.29
N ALA A 149 -13.34 -10.40 -32.01
CA ALA A 149 -14.35 -9.94 -32.96
C ALA A 149 -13.70 -9.31 -34.20
N ALA A 150 -12.65 -8.50 -34.01
CA ALA A 150 -11.88 -7.92 -35.11
C ALA A 150 -11.28 -8.99 -36.02
N LEU A 151 -10.64 -10.02 -35.46
CA LEU A 151 -10.06 -11.13 -36.22
C LEU A 151 -11.11 -11.89 -37.05
N SER A 152 -12.31 -12.10 -36.50
CA SER A 152 -13.43 -12.71 -37.24
C SER A 152 -13.86 -11.84 -38.42
N THR A 153 -14.08 -10.54 -38.19
CA THR A 153 -14.45 -9.57 -39.24
C THR A 153 -13.36 -9.42 -40.31
N ILE A 154 -12.09 -9.46 -39.92
CA ILE A 154 -10.94 -9.40 -40.84
C ILE A 154 -10.91 -10.62 -41.76
N ARG A 155 -11.15 -11.83 -41.21
CA ARG A 155 -11.25 -13.05 -42.02
C ARG A 155 -12.37 -12.92 -43.05
N ALA A 156 -13.58 -12.54 -42.62
CA ALA A 156 -14.69 -12.29 -43.53
C ALA A 156 -14.38 -11.23 -44.61
N THR A 157 -13.60 -10.20 -44.26
CA THR A 157 -13.16 -9.18 -45.22
C THR A 157 -12.20 -9.76 -46.27
N LEU A 158 -11.22 -10.56 -45.85
CA LEU A 158 -10.22 -11.18 -46.73
C LEU A 158 -10.81 -12.31 -47.59
N ASP A 159 -11.86 -12.98 -47.11
CA ASP A 159 -12.59 -13.99 -47.89
C ASP A 159 -13.34 -13.34 -49.07
N LEU A 160 -13.82 -12.10 -48.91
CA LEU A 160 -14.46 -11.32 -49.97
C LEU A 160 -13.45 -10.60 -50.89
N ASP A 161 -12.36 -10.11 -50.31
CA ASP A 161 -11.28 -9.41 -51.02
C ASP A 161 -9.92 -9.81 -50.43
N ALA A 162 -9.31 -10.84 -51.01
CA ALA A 162 -8.02 -11.36 -50.57
C ALA A 162 -6.86 -10.35 -50.75
N SER A 163 -7.04 -9.34 -51.61
CA SER A 163 -6.04 -8.31 -51.90
C SER A 163 -6.13 -7.08 -50.99
N ASN A 164 -7.04 -7.11 -50.01
CA ASN A 164 -7.31 -5.96 -49.16
C ASN A 164 -6.14 -5.62 -48.23
N ALA A 165 -5.29 -4.68 -48.65
CA ALA A 165 -4.11 -4.26 -47.91
C ALA A 165 -4.44 -3.73 -46.49
N GLN A 166 -5.59 -3.08 -46.31
CA GLN A 166 -6.03 -2.59 -45.01
C GLN A 166 -6.37 -3.73 -44.06
N ALA A 167 -7.12 -4.73 -44.52
CA ALA A 167 -7.46 -5.90 -43.72
C ALA A 167 -6.21 -6.72 -43.35
N ALA A 168 -5.26 -6.88 -44.28
CA ALA A 168 -3.99 -7.56 -43.99
C ALA A 168 -3.16 -6.85 -42.90
N GLN A 169 -3.07 -5.51 -42.97
CA GLN A 169 -2.38 -4.72 -41.94
C GLN A 169 -3.09 -4.79 -40.57
N LEU A 170 -4.42 -4.72 -40.57
CA LEU A 170 -5.22 -4.86 -39.34
C LEU A 170 -5.07 -6.24 -38.72
N LYS A 171 -4.94 -7.29 -39.54
CA LYS A 171 -4.76 -8.67 -39.07
C LYS A 171 -3.53 -8.81 -38.17
N ALA A 172 -2.38 -8.31 -38.62
CA ALA A 172 -1.13 -8.42 -37.85
C ALA A 172 -1.25 -7.75 -36.47
N LYS A 173 -1.86 -6.56 -36.41
CA LYS A 173 -2.11 -5.84 -35.15
C LYS A 173 -3.12 -6.55 -34.26
N ALA A 174 -4.17 -7.12 -34.86
CA ALA A 174 -5.19 -7.85 -34.12
C ALA A 174 -4.65 -9.16 -33.55
N ASP A 175 -3.82 -9.90 -34.30
CA ASP A 175 -3.14 -11.11 -33.83
C ASP A 175 -2.17 -10.79 -32.67
N GLU A 176 -1.42 -9.68 -32.75
CA GLU A 176 -0.53 -9.23 -31.67
C GLU A 176 -1.30 -8.89 -30.39
N LEU A 177 -2.36 -8.08 -30.50
CA LEU A 177 -3.20 -7.73 -29.35
C LEU A 177 -3.88 -8.96 -28.74
N ASP A 178 -4.41 -9.85 -29.58
CA ASP A 178 -5.04 -11.09 -29.14
C ASP A 178 -4.05 -12.00 -28.42
N GLY A 179 -2.81 -12.10 -28.92
CA GLY A 179 -1.73 -12.81 -28.26
C GLY A 179 -1.40 -12.24 -26.87
N HIS A 180 -1.36 -10.91 -26.73
CA HIS A 180 -1.17 -10.27 -25.42
C HIS A 180 -2.34 -10.53 -24.46
N LEU A 181 -3.59 -10.52 -24.94
CA LEU A 181 -4.76 -10.84 -24.12
C LEU A 181 -4.76 -12.28 -23.65
N ARG A 182 -4.46 -13.24 -24.53
CA ARG A 182 -4.31 -14.66 -24.15
C ARG A 182 -3.18 -14.87 -23.15
N ASN A 183 -2.05 -14.17 -23.33
CA ASN A 183 -0.94 -14.22 -22.39
C ASN A 183 -1.33 -13.64 -21.02
N PHE A 184 -2.11 -12.55 -21.01
CA PHE A 184 -2.64 -11.96 -19.79
C PHE A 184 -3.57 -12.92 -19.05
N GLU A 185 -4.56 -13.50 -19.74
CA GLU A 185 -5.51 -14.45 -19.18
C GLU A 185 -4.81 -15.71 -18.68
N GLY A 186 -3.95 -16.33 -19.50
CA GLY A 186 -3.20 -17.51 -19.10
C GLY A 186 -2.23 -17.25 -17.94
N ALA A 187 -1.64 -16.05 -17.85
CA ALA A 187 -0.83 -15.68 -16.69
C ALA A 187 -1.68 -15.47 -15.43
N LYS A 188 -2.88 -14.90 -15.54
CA LYS A 188 -3.83 -14.81 -14.41
C LYS A 188 -4.25 -16.19 -13.91
N GLU A 189 -4.55 -17.13 -14.81
CA GLU A 189 -4.91 -18.51 -14.44
C GLU A 189 -3.80 -19.23 -13.69
N ARG A 190 -2.54 -19.01 -14.11
CA ARG A 190 -1.35 -19.56 -13.43
C ARG A 190 -0.94 -18.77 -12.19
N LYS A 191 -1.65 -17.67 -11.85
CA LYS A 191 -1.28 -16.72 -10.79
C LYS A 191 0.13 -16.10 -10.97
N ASP A 192 0.62 -16.05 -12.22
CA ASP A 192 1.85 -15.37 -12.57
C ASP A 192 1.57 -13.87 -12.72
N TRP A 193 1.45 -13.18 -11.58
CA TRP A 193 1.08 -11.78 -11.53
C TRP A 193 2.09 -10.85 -12.22
N PRO A 194 3.42 -11.04 -12.11
CA PRO A 194 4.39 -10.25 -12.87
C PRO A 194 4.19 -10.37 -14.39
N MET A 195 3.98 -11.58 -14.91
CA MET A 195 3.77 -11.77 -16.34
C MET A 195 2.42 -11.21 -16.81
N ALA A 196 1.35 -11.44 -16.04
CA ALA A 196 0.04 -10.84 -16.32
C ALA A 196 0.14 -9.31 -16.39
N ARG A 197 0.94 -8.70 -15.51
CA ARG A 197 1.15 -7.26 -15.45
C ARG A 197 1.86 -6.73 -16.69
N ILE A 198 2.86 -7.45 -17.21
CA ILE A 198 3.55 -7.08 -18.44
C ILE A 198 2.62 -7.24 -19.65
N ALA A 199 1.88 -8.34 -19.72
CA ALA A 199 0.95 -8.61 -20.82
C ALA A 199 -0.16 -7.54 -20.90
N LEU A 200 -0.74 -7.16 -19.74
CA LEU A 200 -1.75 -6.11 -19.69
C LEU A 200 -1.21 -4.74 -20.13
N ASP A 201 0.02 -4.39 -19.75
CA ASP A 201 0.66 -3.15 -20.23
C ASP A 201 0.88 -3.16 -21.74
N LYS A 202 1.20 -4.31 -22.33
CA LYS A 202 1.29 -4.45 -23.78
C LYS A 202 -0.07 -4.26 -24.46
N CYS A 203 -1.14 -4.76 -23.86
CA CYS A 203 -2.50 -4.46 -24.33
C CYS A 203 -2.80 -2.95 -24.28
N PHE A 204 -2.45 -2.27 -23.18
CA PHE A 204 -2.63 -0.81 -23.05
C PHE A 204 -1.86 -0.06 -24.14
N GLN A 205 -0.58 -0.37 -24.32
CA GLN A 205 0.27 0.22 -25.37
C GLN A 205 -0.32 0.03 -26.76
N GLY A 206 -0.87 -1.15 -27.06
CA GLY A 206 -1.52 -1.43 -28.34
C GLY A 206 -2.72 -0.52 -28.62
N ILE A 207 -3.58 -0.31 -27.62
CA ILE A 207 -4.79 0.53 -27.77
C ILE A 207 -4.45 2.03 -27.79
N GLU A 208 -3.55 2.47 -26.91
CA GLU A 208 -3.08 3.85 -26.90
C GLU A 208 -2.35 4.21 -28.20
N GLY A 209 -1.62 3.26 -28.79
CA GLY A 209 -0.98 3.39 -30.10
C GLY A 209 -1.97 3.63 -31.25
N GLU A 210 -3.21 3.12 -31.15
CA GLU A 210 -4.29 3.44 -32.10
C GLU A 210 -4.92 4.82 -31.84
N GLY A 211 -4.53 5.50 -30.76
CA GLY A 211 -5.10 6.76 -30.29
C GLY A 211 -6.51 6.59 -29.73
N SER A 212 -6.81 5.41 -29.19
CA SER A 212 -8.08 5.08 -28.54
C SER A 212 -7.93 5.08 -27.02
N GLU A 213 -9.03 5.24 -26.32
CA GLU A 213 -9.05 5.09 -24.86
C GLU A 213 -9.04 3.61 -24.50
N VAL A 214 -8.15 3.21 -23.58
CA VAL A 214 -8.10 1.84 -23.08
C VAL A 214 -9.49 1.39 -22.57
N PRO A 215 -9.89 0.13 -22.75
CA PRO A 215 -11.14 -0.38 -22.20
C PRO A 215 -11.22 -0.26 -20.67
N ALA A 216 -12.42 0.01 -20.16
CA ALA A 216 -12.63 0.15 -18.72
C ALA A 216 -12.41 -1.16 -17.95
N GLU A 217 -12.84 -2.28 -18.52
CA GLU A 217 -12.64 -3.63 -17.96
C GLU A 217 -11.17 -3.95 -17.72
N TRP A 218 -10.28 -3.46 -18.58
CA TRP A 218 -8.84 -3.65 -18.43
C TRP A 218 -8.26 -2.80 -17.30
N ARG A 219 -8.83 -1.63 -17.03
CA ARG A 219 -8.46 -0.81 -15.86
C ARG A 219 -8.96 -1.41 -14.55
N VAL A 220 -10.18 -1.95 -14.54
CA VAL A 220 -10.71 -2.74 -13.42
C VAL A 220 -9.77 -3.92 -13.15
N SER A 221 -9.44 -4.68 -14.20
CA SER A 221 -8.49 -5.79 -14.14
C SER A 221 -7.10 -5.36 -13.64
N ARG A 222 -6.67 -4.13 -13.95
CA ARG A 222 -5.41 -3.59 -13.45
C ARG A 222 -5.42 -3.39 -11.94
N VAL A 223 -6.53 -2.93 -11.36
CA VAL A 223 -6.65 -2.80 -9.90
C VAL A 223 -6.56 -4.16 -9.23
N GLU A 224 -7.34 -5.13 -9.71
CA GLU A 224 -7.34 -6.51 -9.19
C GLU A 224 -5.96 -7.15 -9.25
N LEU A 225 -5.24 -6.92 -10.36
CA LEU A 225 -3.90 -7.44 -10.54
C LEU A 225 -2.90 -6.84 -9.56
N GLU A 226 -2.92 -5.53 -9.34
CA GLU A 226 -1.99 -4.91 -8.37
C GLU A 226 -2.32 -5.31 -6.93
N LEU A 227 -3.60 -5.55 -6.61
CA LEU A 227 -4.01 -6.15 -5.34
C LEU A 227 -3.45 -7.57 -5.17
N ALA A 228 -3.56 -8.43 -6.18
CA ALA A 228 -3.03 -9.78 -6.15
C ALA A 228 -1.49 -9.83 -6.04
N ARG A 229 -0.80 -8.80 -6.57
CA ARG A 229 0.64 -8.60 -6.40
C ARG A 229 1.05 -8.13 -5.00
N GLY A 230 0.08 -7.76 -4.16
CA GLY A 230 0.34 -7.15 -2.86
C GLY A 230 0.84 -5.70 -2.93
N ASN A 231 0.80 -5.06 -4.10
CA ASN A 231 1.28 -3.68 -4.26
C ASN A 231 0.12 -2.68 -4.11
N LEU A 232 -0.15 -2.30 -2.85
CA LEU A 232 -1.27 -1.42 -2.51
C LEU A 232 -1.13 0.00 -3.09
N ASP A 233 0.09 0.54 -3.22
CA ASP A 233 0.31 1.87 -3.79
C ASP A 233 -0.02 1.91 -5.28
N ALA A 234 0.41 0.86 -6.01
CA ALA A 234 0.06 0.70 -7.41
C ALA A 234 -1.45 0.44 -7.59
N ALA A 235 -2.07 -0.33 -6.69
CA ALA A 235 -3.52 -0.53 -6.68
C ALA A 235 -4.28 0.76 -6.40
N GLU A 236 -3.79 1.62 -5.49
CA GLU A 236 -4.37 2.93 -5.20
C GLU A 236 -4.36 3.84 -6.44
N THR A 237 -3.24 3.85 -7.16
CA THR A 237 -3.07 4.60 -8.40
C THR A 237 -3.99 4.08 -9.50
N ALA A 238 -4.04 2.75 -9.70
CA ALA A 238 -4.90 2.12 -10.69
C ALA A 238 -6.40 2.37 -10.40
N ALA A 239 -6.80 2.32 -9.12
CA ALA A 239 -8.19 2.57 -8.73
C ALA A 239 -8.60 4.04 -8.99
N ASN A 240 -7.68 4.99 -8.78
CA ASN A 240 -7.91 6.39 -9.12
C ASN A 240 -8.07 6.58 -10.64
N ASP A 241 -7.26 5.90 -11.45
CA ASP A 241 -7.39 5.95 -12.91
C ASP A 241 -8.73 5.38 -13.39
N ALA A 242 -9.14 4.22 -12.86
CA ALA A 242 -10.44 3.63 -13.16
C ALA A 242 -11.60 4.58 -12.79
N MET A 243 -11.54 5.20 -11.61
CA MET A 243 -12.54 6.16 -11.13
C MET A 243 -12.61 7.44 -11.97
N ARG A 244 -11.50 7.90 -12.55
CA ARG A 244 -11.47 9.10 -13.39
C ARG A 244 -12.32 8.94 -14.65
N LEU A 245 -12.33 7.75 -15.24
CA LEU A 245 -13.10 7.46 -16.46
C LEU A 245 -14.51 6.95 -16.17
N GLN A 246 -14.68 6.27 -15.04
CA GLN A 246 -15.97 5.71 -14.64
C GLN A 246 -16.33 6.09 -13.19
N PRO A 247 -16.58 7.39 -12.92
CA PRO A 247 -16.85 7.86 -11.56
C PRO A 247 -18.14 7.29 -10.95
N ASN A 248 -19.08 6.86 -11.81
CA ASN A 248 -20.37 6.30 -11.43
C ASN A 248 -20.49 4.80 -11.71
N SER A 249 -19.37 4.08 -11.86
CA SER A 249 -19.39 2.62 -11.97
C SER A 249 -19.43 1.98 -10.57
N PRO A 250 -20.43 1.13 -10.25
CA PRO A 250 -20.44 0.36 -9.00
C PRO A 250 -19.18 -0.49 -8.81
N ASP A 251 -18.63 -1.06 -9.89
CA ASP A 251 -17.41 -1.87 -9.86
C ASP A 251 -16.18 -1.02 -9.49
N ALA A 252 -16.00 0.12 -10.15
CA ALA A 252 -14.86 1.01 -9.89
C ALA A 252 -14.90 1.57 -8.46
N LEU A 253 -16.08 1.96 -7.98
CA LEU A 253 -16.29 2.42 -6.61
C LEU A 253 -16.02 1.31 -5.59
N THR A 254 -16.49 0.09 -5.87
CA THR A 254 -16.28 -1.06 -4.99
C THR A 254 -14.79 -1.39 -4.90
N LEU A 255 -14.08 -1.46 -6.03
CA LEU A 255 -12.65 -1.71 -6.05
C LEU A 255 -11.86 -0.61 -5.33
N ARG A 256 -12.22 0.67 -5.53
CA ARG A 256 -11.62 1.78 -4.77
C ARG A 256 -11.84 1.59 -3.26
N GLY A 257 -13.06 1.23 -2.87
CA GLY A 257 -13.38 0.91 -1.48
C GLY A 257 -12.56 -0.27 -0.93
N THR A 258 -12.36 -1.33 -1.71
CA THR A 258 -11.55 -2.49 -1.33
C THR A 258 -10.09 -2.11 -1.12
N VAL A 259 -9.49 -1.35 -2.04
CA VAL A 259 -8.10 -0.87 -1.90
C VAL A 259 -7.95 -0.04 -0.63
N LEU A 260 -8.88 0.89 -0.38
CA LEU A 260 -8.87 1.73 0.83
C LEU A 260 -9.07 0.91 2.11
N PHE A 261 -9.92 -0.11 2.08
CA PHE A 261 -10.11 -1.03 3.19
C PHE A 261 -8.83 -1.78 3.53
N LEU A 262 -8.16 -2.37 2.52
CA LEU A 262 -6.90 -3.09 2.69
C LEU A 262 -5.75 -2.16 3.14
N ALA A 263 -5.78 -0.89 2.71
CA ALA A 263 -4.87 0.16 3.18
C ALA A 263 -5.20 0.67 4.61
N GLY A 264 -6.25 0.15 5.26
CA GLY A 264 -6.64 0.54 6.62
C GLY A 264 -7.43 1.85 6.74
N ARG A 265 -7.84 2.46 5.62
CA ARG A 265 -8.63 3.70 5.58
C ARG A 265 -10.14 3.41 5.62
N LEU A 266 -10.58 2.79 6.73
CA LEU A 266 -11.96 2.29 6.91
C LEU A 266 -13.07 3.32 6.63
N PRO A 267 -12.99 4.59 7.09
CA PRO A 267 -14.07 5.56 6.85
C PRO A 267 -14.26 5.88 5.36
N GLN A 268 -13.15 6.01 4.63
CA GLN A 268 -13.18 6.26 3.18
C GLN A 268 -13.69 5.02 2.43
N ALA A 269 -13.25 3.83 2.85
CA ALA A 269 -13.73 2.57 2.30
C ALA A 269 -15.26 2.41 2.47
N ALA A 270 -15.78 2.72 3.66
CA ALA A 270 -17.21 2.70 3.95
C ALA A 270 -17.99 3.64 3.03
N GLN A 271 -17.50 4.86 2.83
CA GLN A 271 -18.12 5.85 1.95
C GLN A 271 -18.20 5.36 0.49
N HIS A 272 -17.10 4.82 -0.05
CA HIS A 272 -17.09 4.28 -1.41
C HIS A 272 -18.01 3.07 -1.57
N ALA A 273 -18.03 2.15 -0.60
CA ALA A 273 -18.93 1.00 -0.61
C ALA A 273 -20.42 1.42 -0.52
N GLN A 274 -20.72 2.45 0.27
CA GLN A 274 -22.07 3.01 0.37
C GLN A 274 -22.49 3.69 -0.94
N ASN A 275 -21.60 4.45 -1.57
CA ASN A 275 -21.87 5.09 -2.85
C ASN A 275 -22.14 4.05 -3.96
N ALA A 276 -21.34 2.98 -4.03
CA ALA A 276 -21.57 1.88 -4.96
C ALA A 276 -22.94 1.22 -4.74
N ALA A 277 -23.28 0.90 -3.49
CA ALA A 277 -24.56 0.31 -3.14
C ALA A 277 -25.76 1.26 -3.34
N ARG A 278 -25.54 2.58 -3.39
CA ARG A 278 -26.59 3.55 -3.72
C ARG A 278 -26.87 3.59 -5.23
N LEU A 279 -25.83 3.44 -6.06
CA LEU A 279 -25.97 3.40 -7.51
C LEU A 279 -26.62 2.10 -7.98
N ASP A 280 -26.20 0.97 -7.38
CA ASP A 280 -26.78 -0.33 -7.64
C ASP A 280 -26.98 -1.08 -6.30
N PRO A 281 -28.21 -1.06 -5.74
CA PRO A 281 -28.54 -1.81 -4.55
C PRO A 281 -28.39 -3.32 -4.70
N GLY A 282 -28.39 -3.88 -5.91
CA GLY A 282 -28.20 -5.31 -6.19
C GLY A 282 -26.72 -5.72 -6.31
N HIS A 283 -25.79 -4.75 -6.26
CA HIS A 283 -24.37 -5.01 -6.47
C HIS A 283 -23.75 -5.80 -5.30
N ALA A 284 -23.73 -7.13 -5.42
CA ALA A 284 -23.29 -8.03 -4.37
C ALA A 284 -21.85 -7.75 -3.86
N PRO A 285 -20.85 -7.41 -4.71
CA PRO A 285 -19.52 -7.02 -4.23
C PRO A 285 -19.52 -5.80 -3.30
N ALA A 286 -20.27 -4.73 -3.64
CA ALA A 286 -20.39 -3.54 -2.78
C ALA A 286 -21.05 -3.88 -1.45
N GLN A 287 -22.12 -4.68 -1.46
CA GLN A 287 -22.81 -5.09 -0.24
C GLN A 287 -21.88 -5.88 0.70
N ARG A 288 -21.12 -6.84 0.15
CA ARG A 288 -20.13 -7.62 0.91
C ARG A 288 -19.04 -6.73 1.49
N LEU A 289 -18.47 -5.84 0.70
CA LEU A 289 -17.46 -4.88 1.16
C LEU A 289 -18.02 -4.00 2.28
N ARG A 290 -19.20 -3.41 2.09
CA ARG A 290 -19.85 -2.56 3.09
C ARG A 290 -20.06 -3.28 4.42
N LYS A 291 -20.56 -4.52 4.39
CA LYS A 291 -20.73 -5.35 5.60
C LYS A 291 -19.38 -5.63 6.26
N ARG A 292 -18.38 -6.02 5.47
CA ARG A 292 -17.03 -6.33 5.95
C ARG A 292 -16.35 -5.14 6.61
N VAL A 293 -16.41 -3.96 6.00
CA VAL A 293 -15.87 -2.70 6.56
C VAL A 293 -16.51 -2.41 7.92
N ARG A 294 -17.85 -2.43 7.99
CA ARG A 294 -18.60 -2.16 9.23
C ARG A 294 -18.28 -3.16 10.33
N ASP A 295 -18.25 -4.45 10.00
CA ASP A 295 -17.99 -5.50 10.98
C ASP A 295 -16.55 -5.41 11.53
N VAL A 296 -15.56 -5.15 10.66
CA VAL A 296 -14.15 -4.96 11.08
C VAL A 296 -13.96 -3.70 11.91
N GLU A 297 -14.61 -2.59 11.54
CA GLU A 297 -14.57 -1.35 12.31
C GLU A 297 -15.12 -1.54 13.73
N ARG A 298 -16.30 -2.15 13.85
CA ARG A 298 -16.91 -2.48 15.15
C ARG A 298 -16.01 -3.37 16.00
N LEU A 299 -15.52 -4.48 15.44
CA LEU A 299 -14.67 -5.44 16.19
C LEU A 299 -13.34 -4.82 16.62
N LYS A 300 -12.73 -4.00 15.77
CA LYS A 300 -11.52 -3.23 16.10
C LYS A 300 -11.80 -2.28 17.27
N GLU A 301 -12.91 -1.57 17.28
CA GLU A 301 -13.28 -0.67 18.37
C GLU A 301 -13.56 -1.42 19.67
N GLU A 302 -14.29 -2.53 19.62
CA GLU A 302 -14.54 -3.42 20.76
C GLU A 302 -13.21 -3.94 21.34
N GLY A 303 -12.29 -4.44 20.51
CA GLY A 303 -10.97 -4.88 20.95
C GLY A 303 -10.12 -3.75 21.56
N ASN A 304 -10.14 -2.55 20.95
CA ASN A 304 -9.46 -1.38 21.50
C ASN A 304 -10.03 -0.97 22.87
N ASN A 305 -11.35 -1.03 23.04
CA ASN A 305 -12.02 -0.69 24.29
C ASN A 305 -11.71 -1.73 25.37
N ALA A 306 -11.77 -3.03 25.04
CA ALA A 306 -11.39 -4.10 25.95
C ALA A 306 -9.93 -3.97 26.41
N PHE A 307 -9.00 -3.66 25.48
CA PHE A 307 -7.59 -3.43 25.80
C PHE A 307 -7.40 -2.25 26.77
N LYS A 308 -8.11 -1.14 26.54
CA LYS A 308 -8.07 0.04 27.43
C LYS A 308 -8.67 -0.25 28.80
N SER A 309 -9.68 -1.10 28.87
CA SER A 309 -10.30 -1.57 30.12
C SER A 309 -9.53 -2.72 30.79
N SER A 310 -8.32 -3.07 30.32
CA SER A 310 -7.51 -4.18 30.81
C SER A 310 -8.19 -5.56 30.73
N ARG A 311 -9.23 -5.71 29.91
CA ARG A 311 -9.85 -7.01 29.56
C ARG A 311 -9.08 -7.58 28.37
N LEU A 312 -7.89 -8.10 28.65
CA LEU A 312 -6.90 -8.43 27.61
C LEU A 312 -7.31 -9.66 26.79
N GLU A 313 -7.90 -10.68 27.40
CA GLU A 313 -8.39 -11.88 26.73
C GLU A 313 -9.51 -11.55 25.73
N GLU A 314 -10.48 -10.73 26.15
CA GLU A 314 -11.55 -10.23 25.28
C GLU A 314 -10.96 -9.39 24.13
N ALA A 315 -9.93 -8.57 24.39
CA ALA A 315 -9.27 -7.82 23.34
C ALA A 315 -8.60 -8.73 22.29
N VAL A 316 -7.93 -9.82 22.74
CA VAL A 316 -7.34 -10.82 21.83
C VAL A 316 -8.42 -11.48 20.97
N GLU A 317 -9.54 -11.87 21.57
CA GLU A 317 -10.68 -12.47 20.86
C GLU A 317 -11.23 -11.51 19.79
N LYS A 318 -11.53 -10.26 20.16
CA LYS A 318 -12.11 -9.27 19.23
C LYS A 318 -11.17 -8.90 18.09
N TYR A 319 -9.86 -8.79 18.35
CA TYR A 319 -8.90 -8.62 17.26
C TYR A 319 -8.82 -9.87 16.37
N GLY A 320 -8.89 -11.08 16.94
CA GLY A 320 -8.96 -12.32 16.18
C GLY A 320 -10.17 -12.37 15.24
N GLU A 321 -11.37 -12.12 15.77
CA GLU A 321 -12.59 -12.03 14.96
C GLU A 321 -12.44 -11.00 13.82
N ALA A 322 -11.84 -9.84 14.09
CA ALA A 322 -11.62 -8.81 13.08
C ALA A 322 -10.64 -9.27 11.99
N ILE A 323 -9.56 -9.96 12.36
CA ILE A 323 -8.58 -10.55 11.43
C ILE A 323 -9.26 -11.60 10.54
N ASP A 324 -10.16 -12.42 11.09
CA ASP A 324 -10.89 -13.43 10.34
C ASP A 324 -11.89 -12.80 9.36
N ARG A 325 -12.54 -11.68 9.74
CA ARG A 325 -13.40 -10.91 8.82
C ARG A 325 -12.61 -10.23 7.70
N ILE A 326 -11.36 -9.87 7.94
CA ILE A 326 -10.47 -9.42 6.86
C ILE A 326 -10.08 -10.61 5.99
N GLY A 327 -9.73 -11.76 6.55
CA GLY A 327 -9.25 -12.89 5.78
C GLY A 327 -7.85 -12.65 5.17
N ASP A 328 -7.37 -13.63 4.42
CA ASP A 328 -5.96 -13.77 4.00
C ASP A 328 -5.82 -14.14 2.52
N LYS A 329 -6.85 -13.84 1.71
CA LYS A 329 -6.86 -14.11 0.27
C LYS A 329 -5.68 -13.45 -0.42
N GLU A 330 -4.98 -14.23 -1.25
CA GLU A 330 -3.82 -13.77 -2.02
C GLU A 330 -4.20 -12.62 -2.96
N GLU A 331 -5.38 -12.72 -3.58
CA GLU A 331 -5.92 -11.74 -4.52
C GLU A 331 -6.24 -10.38 -3.87
N GLU A 332 -6.31 -10.33 -2.54
CA GLU A 332 -6.53 -9.12 -1.74
C GLU A 332 -5.30 -8.78 -0.87
N ALA A 333 -4.09 -8.99 -1.41
CA ALA A 333 -2.84 -8.70 -0.72
C ALA A 333 -2.74 -9.36 0.67
N LYS A 334 -3.34 -10.55 0.83
CA LYS A 334 -3.44 -11.28 2.11
C LYS A 334 -4.03 -10.43 3.24
N GLY A 335 -4.96 -9.53 2.93
CA GLY A 335 -5.61 -8.63 3.90
C GLY A 335 -4.87 -7.31 4.14
N GLY A 336 -3.73 -7.09 3.49
CA GLY A 336 -3.03 -5.80 3.44
C GLY A 336 -2.64 -5.20 4.79
N VAL A 337 -2.50 -3.87 4.80
CA VAL A 337 -2.06 -3.07 5.96
C VAL A 337 -3.04 -3.17 7.13
N ILE A 338 -4.35 -3.29 6.86
CA ILE A 338 -5.35 -3.40 7.94
C ILE A 338 -5.17 -4.71 8.72
N ARG A 339 -4.90 -5.84 8.05
CA ARG A 339 -4.62 -7.12 8.71
C ARG A 339 -3.31 -7.02 9.51
N ALA A 340 -2.26 -6.45 8.92
CA ALA A 340 -0.98 -6.24 9.60
C ALA A 340 -1.13 -5.41 10.88
N THR A 341 -1.96 -4.36 10.84
CA THR A 341 -2.23 -3.49 11.99
C THR A 341 -2.93 -4.26 13.11
N LEU A 342 -3.96 -5.06 12.80
CA LEU A 342 -4.69 -5.81 13.82
C LEU A 342 -3.87 -6.96 14.39
N LEU A 343 -3.05 -7.64 13.58
CA LEU A 343 -2.07 -8.61 14.06
C LEU A 343 -1.09 -7.96 15.04
N SER A 344 -0.57 -6.77 14.71
CA SER A 344 0.32 -6.02 15.62
C SER A 344 -0.37 -5.62 16.93
N ASN A 345 -1.67 -5.26 16.89
CA ASN A 345 -2.44 -4.94 18.09
C ASN A 345 -2.69 -6.18 18.96
N ARG A 346 -3.03 -7.31 18.34
CA ARG A 346 -3.21 -8.60 19.02
C ARG A 346 -1.90 -9.09 19.63
N ALA A 347 -0.80 -9.04 18.89
CA ALA A 347 0.55 -9.34 19.41
C ALA A 347 0.90 -8.50 20.65
N THR A 348 0.65 -7.18 20.59
CA THR A 348 0.89 -6.29 21.73
C THR A 348 0.05 -6.67 22.96
N THR A 349 -1.16 -7.15 22.74
CA THR A 349 -2.06 -7.62 23.81
C THR A 349 -1.59 -8.96 24.38
N LEU A 350 -1.16 -9.89 23.53
CA LEU A 350 -0.58 -11.18 23.93
C LEU A 350 0.71 -11.01 24.72
N VAL A 351 1.56 -10.04 24.37
CA VAL A 351 2.75 -9.69 25.18
C VAL A 351 2.37 -9.27 26.60
N LYS A 352 1.28 -8.53 26.79
CA LYS A 352 0.79 -8.17 28.13
C LYS A 352 0.21 -9.34 28.92
N LEU A 353 -0.11 -10.44 28.25
CA LEU A 353 -0.60 -11.69 28.83
C LEU A 353 0.53 -12.73 28.99
N ASP A 354 1.80 -12.34 28.78
CA ASP A 354 2.97 -13.22 28.80
C ASP A 354 2.90 -14.38 27.79
N ARG A 355 2.05 -14.27 26.76
CA ARG A 355 1.89 -15.26 25.66
C ARG A 355 2.83 -14.94 24.50
N HIS A 356 4.13 -15.02 24.76
CA HIS A 356 5.17 -14.53 23.85
C HIS A 356 5.28 -15.29 22.52
N GLU A 357 5.06 -16.60 22.49
CA GLU A 357 5.17 -17.41 21.26
C GLU A 357 4.04 -17.09 20.25
N GLU A 358 2.81 -16.94 20.74
CA GLU A 358 1.67 -16.53 19.92
C GLU A 358 1.83 -15.09 19.44
N ALA A 359 2.33 -14.20 20.31
CA ALA A 359 2.65 -12.83 19.92
C ALA A 359 3.73 -12.76 18.82
N LEU A 360 4.72 -13.66 18.88
CA LEU A 360 5.77 -13.75 17.86
C LEU A 360 5.19 -14.16 16.51
N THR A 361 4.28 -15.14 16.50
CA THR A 361 3.59 -15.59 15.28
C THR A 361 2.81 -14.45 14.63
N ASP A 362 2.06 -13.69 15.43
CA ASP A 362 1.28 -12.55 14.94
C ASP A 362 2.15 -11.42 14.38
N VAL A 363 3.24 -11.09 15.08
CA VAL A 363 4.10 -9.97 14.65
C VAL A 363 4.91 -10.32 13.41
N ASP A 364 5.35 -11.58 13.25
CA ASP A 364 6.00 -12.03 12.01
C ASP A 364 5.04 -12.05 10.83
N ALA A 365 3.78 -12.44 11.05
CA ALA A 365 2.73 -12.32 10.03
C ALA A 365 2.47 -10.84 9.68
N ALA A 366 2.45 -9.94 10.66
CA ALA A 366 2.31 -8.50 10.42
C ALA A 366 3.48 -7.92 9.62
N LEU A 367 4.72 -8.29 9.94
CA LEU A 367 5.93 -7.83 9.24
C LEU A 367 6.08 -8.45 7.85
N THR A 368 5.50 -9.62 7.60
CA THR A 368 5.41 -10.18 6.24
C THR A 368 4.53 -9.31 5.34
N LEU A 369 3.45 -8.74 5.89
CA LEU A 369 2.52 -7.85 5.17
C LEU A 369 3.00 -6.40 5.12
N SER A 370 3.72 -5.95 6.14
CA SER A 370 4.22 -4.57 6.26
C SER A 370 5.63 -4.56 6.88
N PRO A 371 6.66 -4.88 6.07
CA PRO A 371 8.03 -5.06 6.57
C PRO A 371 8.64 -3.82 7.23
N ASN A 372 8.19 -2.64 6.80
CA ASN A 372 8.72 -1.36 7.28
C ASN A 372 7.96 -0.81 8.51
N ASN A 373 6.97 -1.55 9.04
CA ASN A 373 6.21 -1.09 10.19
C ASN A 373 7.06 -1.10 11.46
N TRP A 374 7.60 0.07 11.83
CA TRP A 374 8.50 0.22 12.97
C TRP A 374 7.85 -0.15 14.32
N LYS A 375 6.52 -0.02 14.45
CA LYS A 375 5.80 -0.44 15.67
C LYS A 375 5.78 -1.95 15.80
N ALA A 376 5.56 -2.67 14.69
CA ALA A 376 5.63 -4.12 14.67
C ALA A 376 7.06 -4.61 14.93
N LEU A 377 8.09 -3.98 14.33
CA LEU A 377 9.51 -4.28 14.62
C LEU A 377 9.83 -4.08 16.10
N ARG A 378 9.41 -2.96 16.70
CA ARG A 378 9.57 -2.68 18.13
C ARG A 378 8.88 -3.73 19.00
N THR A 379 7.68 -4.17 18.64
CA THR A 379 6.97 -5.25 19.36
C THR A 379 7.70 -6.58 19.25
N ARG A 380 8.20 -6.96 18.06
CA ARG A 380 9.01 -8.18 17.89
C ARG A 380 10.30 -8.13 18.69
N ALA A 381 10.96 -6.98 18.72
CA ALA A 381 12.16 -6.78 19.53
C ALA A 381 11.90 -7.01 21.02
N ARG A 382 10.78 -6.49 21.54
CA ARG A 382 10.36 -6.75 22.94
C ARG A 382 10.09 -8.22 23.19
N ILE A 383 9.39 -8.91 22.28
CA ILE A 383 9.15 -10.35 22.38
C ILE A 383 10.48 -11.11 22.40
N ASN A 384 11.41 -10.77 21.51
CA ASN A 384 12.74 -11.39 21.46
C ASN A 384 13.55 -11.15 22.74
N LEU A 385 13.41 -10.01 23.41
CA LEU A 385 14.02 -9.79 24.72
C LEU A 385 13.48 -10.77 25.78
N HIS A 386 12.17 -10.99 25.82
CA HIS A 386 11.55 -11.95 26.74
C HIS A 386 11.95 -13.41 26.43
N LEU A 387 12.17 -13.72 25.15
CA LEU A 387 12.65 -15.04 24.70
C LEU A 387 14.18 -15.18 24.77
N GLU A 388 14.89 -14.22 25.39
CA GLU A 388 16.35 -14.19 25.52
C GLU A 388 17.12 -14.23 24.18
N LYS A 389 16.45 -13.88 23.08
CA LYS A 389 17.04 -13.74 21.74
C LYS A 389 17.62 -12.33 21.57
N TYR A 390 18.62 -12.00 22.38
CA TYR A 390 19.14 -10.63 22.51
C TYR A 390 19.70 -10.04 21.21
N ASP A 391 20.43 -10.82 20.40
CA ASP A 391 20.96 -10.35 19.11
C ASP A 391 19.83 -9.94 18.15
N ALA A 392 18.80 -10.77 18.03
CA ALA A 392 17.63 -10.48 17.19
C ALA A 392 16.85 -9.27 17.71
N ALA A 393 16.72 -9.12 19.03
CA ALA A 393 16.06 -7.97 19.64
C ALA A 393 16.77 -6.65 19.32
N VAL A 394 18.09 -6.59 19.47
CA VAL A 394 18.87 -5.38 19.16
C VAL A 394 18.77 -5.02 17.67
N ALA A 395 18.85 -6.02 16.78
CA ALA A 395 18.70 -5.79 15.34
C ALA A 395 17.31 -5.22 15.00
N ASP A 396 16.24 -5.78 15.55
CA ASP A 396 14.88 -5.29 15.33
C ASP A 396 14.67 -3.88 15.87
N PHE A 397 15.20 -3.56 17.06
CA PHE A 397 15.08 -2.21 17.61
C PHE A 397 15.82 -1.17 16.77
N LYS A 398 17.03 -1.50 16.26
CA LYS A 398 17.79 -0.60 15.39
C LYS A 398 17.06 -0.34 14.08
N ASN A 399 16.54 -1.39 13.45
CA ASN A 399 15.71 -1.24 12.25
C ASN A 399 14.44 -0.44 12.55
N ALA A 400 13.77 -0.69 13.69
CA ALA A 400 12.63 0.12 14.12
C ALA A 400 13.00 1.60 14.27
N GLN A 401 14.20 1.93 14.76
CA GLN A 401 14.65 3.33 14.92
C GLN A 401 14.88 3.99 13.58
N GLU A 402 15.62 3.35 12.67
CA GLU A 402 15.84 3.87 11.32
C GLU A 402 14.53 4.15 10.58
N ARG A 403 13.55 3.24 10.70
CA ARG A 403 12.22 3.40 10.11
C ARG A 403 11.40 4.49 10.78
N ALA A 404 11.44 4.59 12.11
CA ALA A 404 10.74 5.62 12.86
C ALA A 404 11.29 7.01 12.52
N ASP A 405 12.60 7.16 12.37
CA ASP A 405 13.26 8.41 11.98
C ASP A 405 12.89 8.80 10.53
N PHE A 406 12.88 7.83 9.61
CA PHE A 406 12.46 8.04 8.22
C PHE A 406 10.99 8.48 8.10
N GLU A 407 10.09 7.88 8.89
CA GLU A 407 8.66 8.23 8.90
C GLU A 407 8.34 9.51 9.69
N GLY A 408 9.31 10.08 10.41
CA GLY A 408 9.10 11.26 11.26
C GLY A 408 8.21 10.94 12.46
N ALA A 409 8.47 9.82 13.15
CA ALA A 409 7.75 9.42 14.34
C ALA A 409 7.85 10.50 15.46
N PRO A 410 6.84 10.61 16.36
CA PRO A 410 6.87 11.59 17.43
C PRO A 410 8.11 11.46 18.31
N ASP A 411 8.71 12.58 18.73
CA ASP A 411 9.91 12.61 19.59
C ASP A 411 9.79 11.73 20.85
N ALA A 412 8.59 11.64 21.42
CA ALA A 412 8.33 10.81 22.58
C ALA A 412 8.56 9.32 22.29
N ASP A 413 8.12 8.84 21.12
CA ASP A 413 8.32 7.46 20.68
C ASP A 413 9.79 7.18 20.36
N VAL A 414 10.46 8.11 19.67
CA VAL A 414 11.90 8.01 19.35
C VAL A 414 12.75 7.95 20.62
N ARG A 415 12.44 8.79 21.62
CA ARG A 415 13.11 8.73 22.94
C ARG A 415 12.86 7.42 23.66
N SER A 416 11.62 6.93 23.64
CA SER A 416 11.27 5.65 24.26
C SER A 416 11.98 4.48 23.59
N LEU A 417 12.09 4.50 22.26
CA LEU A 417 12.77 3.48 21.47
C LEU A 417 14.29 3.51 21.74
N SER A 418 14.90 4.69 21.76
CA SER A 418 16.30 4.87 22.16
C SER A 418 16.59 4.30 23.55
N SER A 419 15.67 4.47 24.51
CA SER A 419 15.81 3.90 25.85
C SER A 419 15.72 2.37 25.84
N GLU A 420 14.81 1.81 25.04
CA GLU A 420 14.65 0.35 24.87
C GLU A 420 15.87 -0.28 24.20
N ILE A 421 16.45 0.39 23.19
CA ILE A 421 17.69 -0.03 22.53
C ILE A 421 18.82 -0.15 23.54
N LYS A 422 19.05 0.88 24.36
CA LYS A 422 20.10 0.84 25.39
C LYS A 422 19.92 -0.32 26.37
N LYS A 423 18.67 -0.61 26.76
CA LYS A 423 18.36 -1.75 27.64
C LYS A 423 18.62 -3.08 26.94
N ALA A 424 18.27 -3.20 25.67
CA ALA A 424 18.51 -4.39 24.85
C ALA A 424 20.00 -4.63 24.61
N GLU A 425 20.77 -3.58 24.31
CA GLU A 425 22.22 -3.65 24.15
C GLU A 425 22.92 -4.02 25.46
N ALA A 426 22.48 -3.44 26.59
CA ALA A 426 22.98 -3.85 27.91
C ALA A 426 22.65 -5.32 28.21
N ALA A 427 21.45 -5.79 27.86
CA ALA A 427 21.08 -7.20 28.02
C ALA A 427 21.92 -8.12 27.13
N LEU A 428 22.17 -7.72 25.87
CA LEU A 428 23.04 -8.45 24.94
C LEU A 428 24.50 -8.48 25.42
N LYS A 429 25.01 -7.36 25.93
CA LYS A 429 26.36 -7.32 26.52
C LYS A 429 26.43 -8.29 27.70
N ARG A 430 25.45 -8.23 28.61
CA ARG A 430 25.36 -9.15 29.75
C ARG A 430 25.22 -10.62 29.37
N SER A 431 24.57 -10.95 28.25
CA SER A 431 24.44 -12.34 27.80
C SER A 431 25.72 -12.87 27.17
N LYS A 432 26.57 -11.99 26.63
CA LYS A 432 27.87 -12.33 26.04
C LYS A 432 29.00 -12.29 27.06
N THR A 433 28.87 -11.51 28.13
CA THR A 433 29.86 -11.47 29.21
C THR A 433 29.76 -12.73 30.07
N LYS A 434 30.91 -13.20 30.54
CA LYS A 434 31.01 -14.38 31.41
C LYS A 434 30.24 -14.11 32.72
N ASP A 435 29.35 -15.02 33.13
CA ASP A 435 28.69 -14.93 34.44
C ASP A 435 29.60 -15.49 35.54
N TYR A 436 30.36 -14.60 36.20
CA TYR A 436 31.33 -14.96 37.24
C TYR A 436 30.67 -15.59 38.48
N TYR A 437 29.44 -15.21 38.79
CA TYR A 437 28.69 -15.81 39.90
C TYR A 437 28.31 -17.25 39.59
N LYS A 438 27.86 -17.50 38.34
CA LYS A 438 27.57 -18.85 37.85
C LYS A 438 28.83 -19.72 37.77
N ILE A 439 29.97 -19.14 37.36
CA ILE A 439 31.27 -19.84 37.33
C ILE A 439 31.69 -20.28 38.73
N LEU A 440 31.49 -19.47 39.78
CA LEU A 440 31.79 -19.84 41.18
C LEU A 440 30.68 -20.66 41.86
N GLY A 441 29.52 -20.82 41.22
CA GLY A 441 28.37 -21.53 41.77
C GLY A 441 27.79 -20.85 43.01
N ILE A 442 27.72 -19.52 43.01
CA ILE A 442 27.22 -18.70 44.11
C ILE A 442 26.09 -17.77 43.63
N PRO A 443 25.15 -17.36 44.49
CA PRO A 443 24.12 -16.40 44.12
C PRO A 443 24.71 -14.98 44.00
N ARG A 444 24.03 -14.08 43.28
CA ARG A 444 24.53 -12.71 43.02
C ARG A 444 24.59 -11.82 44.27
N ASP A 445 23.77 -12.11 45.27
CA ASP A 445 23.77 -11.46 46.59
C ASP A 445 24.80 -12.08 47.55
N ALA A 446 25.64 -13.00 47.08
CA ALA A 446 26.69 -13.65 47.87
C ALA A 446 27.60 -12.61 48.56
N ASN A 447 27.85 -12.83 49.85
CA ASN A 447 28.80 -12.02 50.60
C ASN A 447 30.25 -12.46 50.28
N GLU A 448 31.23 -11.71 50.79
CA GLU A 448 32.66 -11.98 50.53
C GLU A 448 33.10 -13.38 50.99
N THR A 449 32.47 -13.93 52.04
CA THR A 449 32.78 -15.28 52.52
C THR A 449 32.27 -16.36 51.58
N ASP A 450 31.12 -16.15 50.95
CA ASP A 450 30.53 -17.05 49.97
C ASP A 450 31.35 -17.05 48.67
N ILE A 451 31.86 -15.88 48.24
CA ILE A 451 32.79 -15.77 47.10
C ILE A 451 34.06 -16.58 47.36
N LYS A 452 34.69 -16.42 48.53
CA LYS A 452 35.89 -17.19 48.92
C LYS A 452 35.62 -18.70 49.01
N LYS A 453 34.44 -19.10 49.49
CA LYS A 453 34.01 -20.52 49.53
C LYS A 453 33.78 -21.09 48.13
N GLY A 454 33.08 -20.36 47.27
CA GLY A 454 32.84 -20.74 45.88
C GLY A 454 34.15 -20.92 45.11
N TYR A 455 35.06 -19.95 45.24
CA TYR A 455 36.39 -20.03 44.64
C TYR A 455 37.19 -21.26 45.10
N ARG A 456 37.26 -21.53 46.41
CA ARG A 456 37.96 -22.73 46.92
C ARG A 456 37.35 -24.03 46.38
N ARG A 457 36.02 -24.10 46.32
CA ARG A 457 35.30 -25.28 45.85
C ARG A 457 35.57 -25.55 44.37
N GLU A 458 35.37 -24.55 43.51
CA GLU A 458 35.54 -24.72 42.07
C GLU A 458 37.03 -24.82 41.67
N SER A 459 37.93 -24.12 42.37
CA SER A 459 39.37 -24.23 42.12
C SER A 459 39.90 -25.63 42.44
N LEU A 460 39.46 -26.24 43.54
CA LEU A 460 39.87 -27.60 43.90
C LEU A 460 39.38 -28.64 42.89
N LYS A 461 38.20 -28.41 42.32
CA LYS A 461 37.54 -29.29 41.34
C LYS A 461 38.18 -29.20 39.96
N HIS A 462 38.57 -28.00 39.54
CA HIS A 462 39.16 -27.74 38.22
C HIS A 462 40.69 -27.68 38.23
N HIS A 463 41.36 -27.93 39.37
CA HIS A 463 42.81 -27.84 39.48
C HIS A 463 43.54 -28.77 38.48
N PRO A 464 44.54 -28.28 37.71
CA PRO A 464 45.26 -29.06 36.69
C PRO A 464 45.89 -30.34 37.26
N ASP A 465 46.54 -30.24 38.43
CA ASP A 465 47.20 -31.38 39.09
C ASP A 465 46.25 -32.49 39.57
N LYS A 466 44.94 -32.20 39.63
CA LYS A 466 43.90 -33.18 39.99
C LYS A 466 43.15 -33.74 38.78
N GLY A 467 43.67 -33.51 37.57
CA GLY A 467 43.03 -33.91 36.32
C GLY A 467 41.83 -33.03 35.94
N GLY A 468 41.78 -31.80 36.47
CA GLY A 468 40.75 -30.82 36.17
C GLY A 468 40.93 -30.12 34.83
N ASP A 469 39.86 -29.49 34.37
CA ASP A 469 39.83 -28.71 33.13
C ASP A 469 40.54 -27.36 33.31
N GLU A 470 41.69 -27.19 32.65
CA GLU A 470 42.56 -26.02 32.78
C GLU A 470 41.89 -24.72 32.33
N GLU A 471 41.01 -24.77 31.33
CA GLU A 471 40.27 -23.60 30.86
C GLU A 471 39.24 -23.15 31.91
N LYS A 472 38.55 -24.09 32.54
CA LYS A 472 37.63 -23.79 33.65
C LYS A 472 38.36 -23.27 34.88
N PHE A 473 39.56 -23.77 35.15
CA PHE A 473 40.39 -23.25 36.23
C PHE A 473 40.74 -21.78 35.99
N LYS A 474 41.14 -21.41 34.76
CA LYS A 474 41.40 -20.01 34.38
C LYS A 474 40.16 -19.13 34.59
N LEU A 475 38.98 -19.60 34.18
CA LEU A 475 37.71 -18.88 34.39
C LEU A 475 37.36 -18.70 35.87
N VAL A 476 37.64 -19.69 36.72
CA VAL A 476 37.40 -19.61 38.17
C VAL A 476 38.32 -18.59 38.85
N VAL A 477 39.59 -18.54 38.43
CA VAL A 477 40.56 -17.54 38.91
C VAL A 477 40.15 -16.13 38.48
N GLU A 478 39.78 -15.96 37.21
CA GLU A 478 39.26 -14.70 36.66
C GLU A 478 38.01 -14.24 37.41
N ALA A 479 37.05 -15.15 37.65
CA ALA A 479 35.82 -14.88 38.38
C ALA A 479 36.08 -14.39 39.81
N HIS A 480 36.99 -15.04 40.53
CA HIS A 480 37.35 -14.61 41.88
C HIS A 480 38.05 -13.23 41.85
N ALA A 481 38.96 -12.98 40.91
CA ALA A 481 39.66 -11.70 40.82
C ALA A 481 38.74 -10.49 40.57
N VAL A 482 37.64 -10.69 39.85
CA VAL A 482 36.62 -9.65 39.62
C VAL A 482 35.67 -9.53 40.82
N LEU A 483 35.18 -10.65 41.35
CA LEU A 483 34.16 -10.62 42.42
C LEU A 483 34.72 -10.33 43.82
N SER A 484 36.00 -10.60 44.08
CA SER A 484 36.62 -10.36 45.39
C SER A 484 36.91 -8.88 45.67
N ASP A 485 37.02 -8.05 44.63
CA ASP A 485 37.23 -6.60 44.76
C ASP A 485 35.89 -5.86 44.70
N PRO A 486 35.48 -5.11 45.74
CA PRO A 486 34.19 -4.42 45.78
C PRO A 486 33.93 -3.47 44.60
N ARG A 487 34.96 -2.75 44.12
CA ARG A 487 34.83 -1.80 43.02
C ARG A 487 34.70 -2.52 41.68
N ARG A 488 35.48 -3.58 41.47
CA ARG A 488 35.38 -4.39 40.24
C ARG A 488 34.07 -5.17 40.20
N ARG A 489 33.61 -5.68 41.34
CA ARG A 489 32.30 -6.31 41.47
C ARG A 489 31.17 -5.34 41.14
N GLU A 490 31.20 -4.12 41.68
CA GLU A 490 30.21 -3.09 41.38
C GLU A 490 30.17 -2.73 39.89
N ARG A 491 31.33 -2.49 39.26
CA ARG A 491 31.39 -2.23 37.80
C ARG A 491 30.92 -3.41 36.96
N TYR A 492 31.27 -4.62 37.35
CA TYR A 492 30.79 -5.85 36.72
C TYR A 492 29.26 -5.98 36.84
N ASP A 493 28.70 -5.71 38.03
CA ASP A 493 27.25 -5.76 38.30
C ASP A 493 26.49 -4.66 37.54
N LEU A 494 27.12 -3.50 37.32
CA LEU A 494 26.60 -2.41 36.49
C LEU A 494 26.76 -2.67 34.98
N GLY A 495 27.52 -3.68 34.59
CA GLY A 495 27.81 -4.02 33.19
C GLY A 495 28.80 -3.06 32.50
N GLU A 496 29.59 -2.32 33.28
CA GLU A 496 30.56 -1.33 32.79
C GLU A 496 31.88 -1.98 32.33
N ASP A 497 32.21 -3.19 32.81
CA ASP A 497 33.51 -3.82 32.59
C ASP A 497 33.47 -4.86 31.45
N GLU A 498 33.76 -4.39 30.23
CA GLU A 498 34.53 -5.09 29.17
C GLU A 498 34.63 -4.11 28.01
N ASP A 499 35.73 -3.35 27.94
CA ASP A 499 36.28 -2.63 26.76
C ASP A 499 37.49 -1.77 27.20
N GLY A 500 38.53 -2.42 27.72
CA GLY A 500 39.75 -1.70 28.09
C GLY A 500 41.05 -2.50 28.10
N LEU A 501 41.02 -3.82 27.89
CA LEU A 501 42.24 -4.64 27.97
C LEU A 501 42.42 -5.65 26.83
N ASN A 502 41.63 -5.59 25.76
CA ASN A 502 41.87 -6.50 24.64
C ASN A 502 41.38 -5.99 23.27
N ASP A 503 41.92 -4.86 22.79
CA ASP A 503 42.30 -4.73 21.37
C ASP A 503 43.29 -3.56 21.17
N GLY A 504 44.18 -3.67 20.18
CA GLY A 504 45.49 -3.02 20.12
C GLY A 504 45.57 -1.48 20.14
N GLY A 505 46.59 -0.97 20.84
CA GLY A 505 47.00 0.43 20.80
C GLY A 505 48.18 0.71 21.72
N MET A 506 49.40 0.68 21.17
CA MET A 506 50.61 1.26 21.77
C MET A 506 50.32 2.71 22.21
N GLY A 507 50.41 3.04 23.51
CA GLY A 507 50.18 4.43 23.93
C GLY A 507 50.07 4.73 25.43
N GLY A 508 51.09 4.40 26.22
CA GLY A 508 51.55 5.22 27.38
C GLY A 508 50.66 5.38 28.62
N MET A 509 50.95 4.61 29.68
CA MET A 509 51.42 5.13 30.98
C MET A 509 51.93 3.95 31.83
N GLY A 510 53.14 4.06 32.38
CA GLY A 510 53.92 2.94 32.89
C GLY A 510 53.53 2.42 34.27
N GLY A 511 53.99 1.19 34.54
CA GLY A 511 54.32 0.75 35.90
C GLY A 511 53.61 -0.49 36.45
N MET A 512 53.63 -1.63 35.76
CA MET A 512 53.92 -2.96 36.36
C MET A 512 53.88 -4.03 35.26
N GLY A 513 55.02 -4.67 35.03
CA GLY A 513 55.23 -5.63 33.96
C GLY A 513 54.46 -6.94 34.14
N GLY A 514 54.23 -7.60 33.00
CA GLY A 514 53.53 -8.89 32.92
C GLY A 514 54.15 -9.95 33.81
N MET A 515 53.30 -10.62 34.59
CA MET A 515 53.68 -11.80 35.35
C MET A 515 53.84 -12.98 34.39
N SER A 516 55.02 -13.57 34.42
CA SER A 516 55.32 -14.84 33.76
C SER A 516 54.85 -16.00 34.64
N GLN A 517 54.76 -17.20 34.06
CA GLN A 517 54.34 -18.43 34.73
C GLN A 517 55.22 -18.79 35.97
N ALA A 518 56.41 -18.19 36.09
CA ALA A 518 57.29 -18.34 37.25
C ALA A 518 56.88 -17.49 38.47
N ASP A 519 56.11 -16.40 38.28
CA ASP A 519 55.70 -15.50 39.37
C ASP A 519 54.52 -16.07 40.19
N ILE A 520 53.71 -16.93 39.56
CA ILE A 520 52.58 -17.63 40.19
C ILE A 520 53.06 -18.75 41.13
N ALA A 521 54.16 -19.42 40.80
CA ALA A 521 54.76 -20.47 41.65
C ALA A 521 55.38 -19.89 42.94
N ASN A 522 55.96 -18.68 42.87
CA ASN A 522 56.55 -18.02 44.03
C ASN A 522 55.49 -17.44 45.00
N LEU A 523 54.30 -17.08 44.50
CA LEU A 523 53.18 -16.68 45.35
C LEU A 523 52.64 -17.86 46.18
N PHE A 524 52.66 -19.08 45.61
CA PHE A 524 52.17 -20.30 46.24
C PHE A 524 53.10 -20.82 47.36
N ALA A 525 54.40 -20.54 47.27
CA ALA A 525 55.38 -20.94 48.29
C ALA A 525 55.33 -20.09 49.57
N SER A 526 54.78 -18.86 49.53
CA SER A 526 54.74 -17.98 50.71
C SER A 526 53.61 -18.28 51.70
N PHE A 527 52.64 -19.11 51.32
CA PHE A 527 51.45 -19.40 52.11
C PHE A 527 51.45 -20.78 52.80
N GLY A 528 52.42 -21.63 52.47
CA GLY A 528 52.55 -22.99 52.99
C GLY A 528 53.58 -23.12 54.12
N GLY A 529 53.27 -22.66 55.34
CA GLY A 529 54.09 -23.00 56.49
C GLY A 529 53.78 -22.26 57.80
N GLY A 530 53.28 -23.01 58.80
CA GLY A 530 53.59 -22.74 60.21
C GLY A 530 52.48 -22.25 61.13
N GLY A 531 51.76 -23.20 61.76
CA GLY A 531 51.59 -23.31 63.22
C GLY A 531 50.97 -22.18 64.06
N GLY A 532 49.83 -22.50 64.69
CA GLY A 532 49.71 -22.38 66.16
C GLY A 532 48.88 -21.24 66.76
N GLY A 533 47.68 -21.59 67.25
CA GLY A 533 47.24 -21.21 68.61
C GLY A 533 46.32 -20.00 68.80
N GLY A 534 45.16 -20.23 69.42
CA GLY A 534 44.53 -19.28 70.36
C GLY A 534 43.18 -18.66 69.98
N PHE A 535 42.08 -19.34 70.32
CA PHE A 535 40.81 -18.70 70.75
C PHE A 535 40.94 -18.28 72.24
N PRO A 536 40.17 -17.32 72.82
CA PRO A 536 38.69 -17.28 72.74
C PRO A 536 37.94 -15.92 72.90
N GLY A 537 36.63 -15.95 72.63
CA GLY A 537 35.57 -15.08 73.22
C GLY A 537 35.16 -13.86 72.38
N GLY A 538 33.91 -13.42 72.26
CA GLY A 538 32.59 -13.78 72.81
C GLY A 538 31.53 -12.88 72.11
N GLY A 539 30.27 -13.30 72.04
CA GLY A 539 29.18 -12.59 71.31
C GLY A 539 28.59 -11.37 72.04
N PRO A 540 27.27 -11.10 71.95
CA PRO A 540 26.41 -10.88 70.75
C PRO A 540 25.40 -9.72 70.94
N PHE A 541 25.00 -8.96 69.91
CA PHE A 541 23.79 -8.10 69.87
C PHE A 541 23.63 -7.59 68.42
N GLY A 542 22.47 -7.43 67.76
CA GLY A 542 21.07 -7.49 68.13
C GLY A 542 20.29 -6.54 67.20
N GLY A 543 19.13 -6.97 66.69
CA GLY A 543 17.97 -6.10 66.43
C GLY A 543 17.84 -5.36 65.08
N GLY A 544 16.89 -5.82 64.25
CA GLY A 544 15.63 -5.08 64.04
C GLY A 544 15.50 -4.14 62.83
N GLY A 545 14.49 -4.42 61.99
CA GLY A 545 13.48 -3.40 61.64
C GLY A 545 13.48 -2.82 60.21
N GLY A 546 12.67 -3.41 59.33
CA GLY A 546 11.40 -2.81 58.85
C GLY A 546 11.38 -1.59 57.89
N GLY A 547 10.67 -1.75 56.77
CA GLY A 547 9.96 -0.71 56.00
C GLY A 547 10.69 -0.22 54.75
N GLY A 548 10.13 -0.17 53.54
CA GLY A 548 8.73 -0.13 53.11
C GLY A 548 8.44 1.19 52.39
N PHE A 549 8.73 1.29 51.08
CA PHE A 549 8.27 2.33 50.15
C PHE A 549 8.27 1.69 48.75
N GLY A 550 7.25 1.74 47.89
CA GLY A 550 6.25 2.77 47.65
C GLY A 550 6.24 3.03 46.13
N GLY A 551 5.68 2.10 45.35
CA GLY A 551 5.73 2.10 43.88
C GLY A 551 4.76 3.10 43.25
N ARG A 552 5.30 4.09 42.53
CA ARG A 552 4.57 5.02 41.66
C ARG A 552 4.40 4.39 40.26
N GLY A 553 3.19 3.97 39.93
CA GLY A 553 2.81 3.55 38.58
C GLY A 553 2.49 4.76 37.69
N GLY A 554 3.29 4.97 36.65
CA GLY A 554 3.03 5.93 35.58
C GLY A 554 2.24 5.29 34.43
N GLY A 555 1.08 5.87 34.10
CA GLY A 555 0.21 5.41 33.02
C GLY A 555 0.70 5.81 31.61
N PHE A 556 0.31 5.02 30.61
CA PHE A 556 0.53 5.31 29.19
C PHE A 556 -0.78 5.63 28.47
N HIS A 557 -0.81 6.79 27.82
CA HIS A 557 -1.86 7.25 26.91
C HIS A 557 -1.60 6.74 25.48
N PHE A 558 -2.62 6.18 24.84
CA PHE A 558 -2.63 5.88 23.41
C PHE A 558 -3.43 6.97 22.69
N HIS A 559 -2.77 7.79 21.86
CA HIS A 559 -3.41 8.77 21.00
C HIS A 559 -3.61 8.19 19.60
N SER A 560 -4.88 8.07 19.18
CA SER A 560 -5.23 7.78 17.80
C SER A 560 -5.07 9.04 16.96
N GLY A 561 -4.25 8.98 15.90
CA GLY A 561 -4.18 10.03 14.89
C GLY A 561 -5.49 10.12 14.09
N GLY A 562 -6.37 11.03 14.50
CA GLY A 562 -7.49 11.49 13.70
C GLY A 562 -7.08 12.75 12.92
N SER A 563 -7.15 12.69 11.60
CA SER A 563 -6.96 13.86 10.73
C SER A 563 -7.97 14.95 11.06
N ARG A 564 -7.46 16.14 11.41
CA ARG A 564 -8.26 17.35 11.62
C ARG A 564 -8.82 17.84 10.28
N GLY A 565 -10.15 17.81 10.15
CA GLY A 565 -10.88 18.59 9.16
C GLY A 565 -10.90 20.07 9.59
N PHE A 566 -10.36 20.94 8.73
CA PHE A 566 -10.55 22.37 8.84
C PHE A 566 -11.92 22.73 8.24
N GLY A 567 -12.84 23.18 9.09
CA GLY A 567 -14.02 23.94 8.68
C GLY A 567 -13.76 25.43 8.91
N GLY A 568 -14.19 26.28 7.97
CA GLY A 568 -14.14 27.73 8.13
C GLY A 568 -14.52 28.49 6.85
N PHE A 569 -15.79 28.94 6.85
CA PHE A 569 -16.50 29.86 5.94
C PHE A 569 -17.12 29.30 4.66
#